data_AF-A0A522YIV3-F1
#
_entry.id   AF-A0A522YIV3-F1
#
_cell.length_a   1.000
_cell.length_b   1.000
_cell.length_c   1.000
_cell.angle_alpha   90.00
_cell.angle_beta   90.00
_cell.angle_gamma   90.00
#
_symmetry.space_group_name_H-M   'P 1'
#
loop_
_entity.id
_entity.type
_entity.pdbx_description
1 polymer ?
#
loop_
_entity_poly.entity_id
_entity_poly.type
_entity_poly.pdbx_seq_one_letter_code
_entity_poly.pdbx_strand_id
1 'polypeptide(L)'
;QAFGGNGYVREFPVEKIKRDVKITCIYEGTSEILELTTFRERWQANINAEGRYYDVIADEMDALAAKSPDVGAATTATALRALSQVLKACYDGKLTSNQIAHMKLGELMGLAETAAAFCRAAAKDAVGEAVVFDLETWRAMSRVNARYTASWIASEGMALVGGTSDLDSSVLVDALNLKAVARAQKGGVADMDLVAKKLAETFKEEPMKG
;
A
#
# COMPACT_ATOMS: atom_id res chain seq x y z
N GLN A 1 15.53 -4.75 14.40
CA GLN A 1 15.13 -3.76 15.42
C GLN A 1 14.57 -4.40 16.67
N ALA A 2 13.52 -5.24 16.60
CA ALA A 2 12.94 -5.87 17.80
C ALA A 2 13.94 -6.67 18.67
N PHE A 3 14.91 -7.35 18.04
CA PHE A 3 15.97 -8.11 18.73
C PHE A 3 17.12 -7.23 19.26
N GLY A 4 17.09 -5.90 19.07
CA GLY A 4 18.20 -5.02 19.45
C GLY A 4 19.54 -5.47 18.85
N GLY A 5 20.58 -5.45 19.69
CA GLY A 5 21.93 -5.94 19.33
C GLY A 5 21.98 -7.43 18.97
N ASN A 6 21.08 -8.25 19.53
CA ASN A 6 21.01 -9.68 19.19
C ASN A 6 20.63 -9.88 17.72
N GLY A 7 19.99 -8.90 17.09
CA GLY A 7 19.70 -8.95 15.66
C GLY A 7 20.94 -8.84 14.74
N TYR A 8 22.12 -8.54 15.30
CA TYR A 8 23.39 -8.37 14.59
C TYR A 8 24.38 -9.52 14.82
N VAL A 9 24.06 -10.49 15.69
CA VAL A 9 24.96 -11.61 15.98
C VAL A 9 24.48 -12.87 15.26
N ARG A 10 25.43 -13.67 14.76
CA ARG A 10 25.15 -14.86 13.93
C ARG A 10 24.41 -15.98 14.66
N GLU A 11 24.39 -15.95 15.98
CA GLU A 11 23.67 -16.92 16.83
C GLU A 11 22.14 -16.77 16.70
N PHE A 12 21.65 -15.58 16.35
CA PHE A 12 20.21 -15.36 16.17
C PHE A 12 19.84 -15.46 14.68
N PRO A 13 18.86 -16.32 14.30
CA PRO A 13 18.49 -16.52 12.89
C PRO A 13 18.06 -15.26 12.13
N VAL A 14 17.57 -14.24 12.85
CA VAL A 14 17.15 -12.95 12.27
C VAL A 14 18.30 -12.22 11.56
N GLU A 15 19.55 -12.41 12.00
CA GLU A 15 20.73 -11.85 11.33
C GLU A 15 20.86 -12.42 9.92
N LYS A 16 20.72 -13.74 9.79
CA LYS A 16 20.76 -14.45 8.50
C LYS A 16 19.61 -14.01 7.61
N ILE A 17 18.38 -14.00 8.14
CA ILE A 17 17.20 -13.55 7.40
C ILE A 17 17.41 -12.13 6.86
N LYS A 18 17.98 -11.22 7.65
CA LYS A 18 18.24 -9.83 7.24
C LYS A 18 19.27 -9.74 6.11
N ARG A 19 20.27 -10.60 6.08
CA ARG A 19 21.22 -10.67 4.96
C ARG A 19 20.57 -11.28 3.72
N ASP A 20 19.87 -12.39 3.88
CA ASP A 20 19.30 -13.16 2.77
C ASP A 20 18.21 -12.35 2.04
N VAL A 21 17.37 -11.60 2.77
CA VAL A 21 16.33 -10.75 2.15
C VAL A 21 16.90 -9.61 1.29
N LYS A 22 18.19 -9.26 1.39
CA LYS A 22 18.74 -8.16 0.59
C LYS A 22 18.86 -8.49 -0.89
N ILE A 23 19.05 -9.75 -1.25
CA ILE A 23 19.17 -10.13 -2.66
C ILE A 23 17.82 -10.10 -3.39
N THR A 24 16.71 -10.16 -2.66
CA THR A 24 15.36 -10.19 -3.27
C THR A 24 14.98 -8.86 -3.92
N CYS A 25 15.69 -7.76 -3.63
CA CYS A 25 15.50 -6.47 -4.31
C CYS A 25 16.27 -6.37 -5.64
N ILE A 26 17.05 -7.39 -6.00
CA ILE A 26 17.91 -7.41 -7.19
C ILE A 26 17.53 -8.58 -8.11
N TYR A 27 17.23 -9.73 -7.51
CA TYR A 27 16.83 -10.93 -8.23
C TYR A 27 15.41 -10.79 -8.83
N GLU A 28 15.16 -11.40 -9.98
CA GLU A 28 13.93 -11.26 -10.80
C GLU A 28 13.65 -9.85 -11.34
N GLY A 29 14.68 -9.00 -11.37
CA GLY A 29 14.59 -7.60 -11.73
C GLY A 29 14.73 -6.73 -10.49
N THR A 30 15.53 -5.66 -10.57
CA THR A 30 15.67 -4.77 -9.43
C THR A 30 14.34 -4.08 -9.12
N SER A 31 14.14 -3.68 -7.86
CA SER A 31 12.93 -2.96 -7.46
C SER A 31 12.64 -1.76 -8.38
N GLU A 32 13.66 -1.01 -8.79
CA GLU A 32 13.52 0.12 -9.71
C GLU A 32 13.04 -0.30 -11.11
N ILE A 33 13.53 -1.44 -11.64
CA ILE A 33 13.10 -1.96 -12.94
C ILE A 33 11.65 -2.44 -12.90
N LEU A 34 11.24 -3.08 -11.79
CA LEU A 34 9.87 -3.54 -11.59
C LEU A 34 8.89 -2.37 -11.44
N GLU A 35 9.29 -1.31 -10.72
CA GLU A 35 8.53 -0.05 -10.63
C GLU A 35 8.36 0.60 -12.00
N LEU A 36 9.43 0.68 -12.80
CA LEU A 36 9.37 1.22 -14.17
C LEU A 36 8.45 0.40 -15.09
N THR A 37 8.45 -0.92 -14.94
CA THR A 37 7.59 -1.82 -15.70
C THR A 37 6.12 -1.59 -15.32
N THR A 38 5.83 -1.54 -14.01
CA THR A 38 4.50 -1.24 -13.48
C THR A 38 4.00 0.11 -13.97
N PHE A 39 4.84 1.15 -13.86
CA PHE A 39 4.52 2.48 -14.35
C PHE A 39 4.16 2.46 -15.84
N ARG A 40 5.01 1.85 -16.69
CA ARG A 40 4.78 1.84 -18.14
C ARG A 40 3.42 1.23 -18.50
N GLU A 41 3.10 0.07 -17.94
CA GLU A 41 1.84 -0.62 -18.22
C GLU A 41 0.64 0.15 -17.72
N ARG A 42 0.68 0.62 -16.47
CA ARG A 42 -0.45 1.30 -15.83
C ARG A 42 -0.65 2.72 -16.34
N TRP A 43 0.42 3.41 -16.71
CA TRP A 43 0.33 4.71 -17.36
C TRP A 43 -0.38 4.60 -18.71
N GLN A 44 -0.01 3.60 -19.54
CA GLN A 44 -0.68 3.36 -20.81
C GLN A 44 -2.14 2.96 -20.60
N ALA A 45 -2.44 2.09 -19.64
CA ALA A 45 -3.81 1.71 -19.31
C ALA A 45 -4.64 2.91 -18.83
N ASN A 46 -4.03 3.80 -18.04
CA ASN A 46 -4.68 5.03 -17.58
C ASN A 46 -4.99 5.99 -18.72
N ILE A 47 -4.06 6.18 -19.67
CA ILE A 47 -4.32 6.99 -20.87
C ILE A 47 -5.46 6.39 -21.70
N ASN A 48 -5.44 5.07 -21.92
CA ASN A 48 -6.48 4.37 -22.69
C ASN A 48 -7.86 4.45 -22.02
N ALA A 49 -7.88 4.60 -20.69
CA ALA A 49 -9.08 4.77 -19.89
C ALA A 49 -9.44 6.25 -19.65
N GLU A 50 -8.89 7.19 -20.43
CA GLU A 50 -9.14 8.63 -20.30
C GLU A 50 -8.89 9.18 -18.88
N GLY A 51 -7.87 8.64 -18.20
CA GLY A 51 -7.50 9.02 -16.84
C GLY A 51 -8.30 8.34 -15.72
N ARG A 52 -9.25 7.45 -16.06
CA ARG A 52 -10.20 6.86 -15.10
C ARG A 52 -9.83 5.46 -14.63
N TYR A 53 -8.65 4.94 -14.96
CA TYR A 53 -8.28 3.56 -14.65
C TYR A 53 -8.41 3.24 -13.16
N TYR A 54 -7.88 4.10 -12.29
CA TYR A 54 -7.98 3.91 -10.84
C TYR A 54 -9.33 4.38 -10.25
N ASP A 55 -10.07 5.26 -10.93
CA ASP A 55 -11.42 5.62 -10.52
C ASP A 55 -12.38 4.42 -10.62
N VAL A 56 -12.26 3.62 -11.69
CA VAL A 56 -13.04 2.40 -11.86
C VAL A 56 -12.76 1.40 -10.72
N ILE A 57 -11.49 1.24 -10.34
CA ILE A 57 -11.12 0.39 -9.20
C ILE A 57 -11.65 0.99 -7.89
N ALA A 58 -11.63 2.31 -7.74
CA ALA A 58 -12.19 2.97 -6.55
C ALA A 58 -13.69 2.75 -6.43
N ASP A 59 -14.44 2.82 -7.53
CA ASP A 59 -15.88 2.57 -7.57
C ASP A 59 -16.19 1.11 -7.21
N GLU A 60 -15.37 0.15 -7.67
CA GLU A 60 -15.43 -1.24 -7.23
C GLU A 60 -15.20 -1.37 -5.70
N MET A 61 -14.20 -0.66 -5.16
CA MET A 61 -13.89 -0.69 -3.74
C MET A 61 -15.01 -0.07 -2.89
N ASP A 62 -15.72 0.95 -3.38
CA ASP A 62 -16.91 1.47 -2.70
C ASP A 62 -18.04 0.45 -2.69
N ALA A 63 -18.28 -0.24 -3.81
CA ALA A 63 -19.27 -1.32 -3.87
C ALA A 63 -18.91 -2.48 -2.93
N LEU A 64 -17.61 -2.78 -2.79
CA LEU A 64 -17.11 -3.76 -1.83
C LEU A 64 -17.31 -3.28 -0.39
N ALA A 65 -17.01 -2.02 -0.09
CA ALA A 65 -17.19 -1.44 1.24
C ALA A 65 -18.66 -1.44 1.69
N ALA A 66 -19.60 -1.25 0.76
CA ALA A 66 -21.03 -1.34 1.05
C ALA A 66 -21.46 -2.75 1.49
N LYS A 67 -20.77 -3.81 1.02
CA LYS A 67 -21.05 -5.21 1.37
C LYS A 67 -20.23 -5.69 2.56
N SER A 68 -18.98 -5.23 2.68
CA SER A 68 -17.98 -5.67 3.64
C SER A 68 -17.25 -4.45 4.22
N PRO A 69 -17.90 -3.68 5.12
CA PRO A 69 -17.38 -2.39 5.59
C PRO A 69 -16.10 -2.52 6.43
N ASP A 70 -15.80 -3.70 6.94
CA ASP A 70 -14.69 -4.00 7.85
C ASP A 70 -13.39 -4.41 7.15
N VAL A 71 -13.32 -4.42 5.82
CA VAL A 71 -12.12 -4.87 5.08
C VAL A 71 -11.18 -3.74 4.65
N GLY A 72 -11.52 -2.49 4.96
CA GLY A 72 -10.71 -1.32 4.58
C GLY A 72 -10.97 -0.80 3.16
N ALA A 73 -11.95 -1.37 2.44
CA ALA A 73 -12.22 -1.03 1.04
C ALA A 73 -12.55 0.46 0.82
N ALA A 74 -13.32 1.10 1.70
CA ALA A 74 -13.61 2.54 1.59
C ALA A 74 -12.35 3.42 1.71
N THR A 75 -11.41 3.02 2.56
CA THR A 75 -10.11 3.70 2.69
C THR A 75 -9.26 3.49 1.45
N THR A 76 -9.23 2.27 0.90
CA THR A 76 -8.56 1.96 -0.36
C THR A 76 -9.16 2.74 -1.53
N ALA A 77 -10.49 2.89 -1.60
CA ALA A 77 -11.16 3.73 -2.60
C ALA A 77 -10.70 5.19 -2.52
N THR A 78 -10.52 5.72 -1.30
CA THR A 78 -9.96 7.06 -1.09
C THR A 78 -8.52 7.15 -1.61
N ALA A 79 -7.69 6.13 -1.34
CA ALA A 79 -6.32 6.06 -1.82
C ALA A 79 -6.22 6.01 -3.35
N LEU A 80 -7.07 5.21 -4.00
CA LEU A 80 -7.14 5.06 -5.46
C LEU A 80 -7.56 6.38 -6.14
N ARG A 81 -8.54 7.09 -5.57
CA ARG A 81 -8.93 8.42 -6.07
C ARG A 81 -7.83 9.45 -5.87
N ALA A 82 -7.11 9.42 -4.74
CA ALA A 82 -5.94 10.26 -4.54
C ALA A 82 -4.87 9.96 -5.61
N LEU A 83 -4.59 8.69 -5.91
CA LEU A 83 -3.68 8.29 -6.98
C LEU A 83 -4.15 8.81 -8.34
N SER A 84 -5.43 8.71 -8.66
CA SER A 84 -6.01 9.26 -9.90
C SER A 84 -5.72 10.76 -10.06
N GLN A 85 -5.87 11.54 -8.97
CA GLN A 85 -5.53 12.97 -8.98
C GLN A 85 -4.03 13.25 -9.17
N VAL A 86 -3.16 12.43 -8.55
CA VAL A 86 -1.70 12.52 -8.75
C VAL A 86 -1.35 12.26 -10.21
N LEU A 87 -1.91 11.21 -10.82
CA LEU A 87 -1.65 10.87 -12.22
C LEU A 87 -2.12 11.97 -13.16
N LYS A 88 -3.30 12.54 -12.91
CA LYS A 88 -3.82 13.67 -13.66
C LYS A 88 -2.89 14.87 -13.56
N ALA A 89 -2.43 15.23 -12.36
CA ALA A 89 -1.50 16.33 -12.17
C ALA A 89 -0.15 16.08 -12.89
N CYS A 90 0.36 14.85 -12.85
CA CYS A 90 1.56 14.48 -13.61
C CYS A 90 1.35 14.57 -15.12
N TYR A 91 0.18 14.18 -15.63
CA TYR A 91 -0.16 14.26 -17.05
C TYR A 91 -0.25 15.72 -17.52
N ASP A 92 -1.06 16.53 -16.82
CA ASP A 92 -1.29 17.94 -17.15
C ASP A 92 0.01 18.75 -17.06
N GLY A 93 0.82 18.47 -16.04
CA GLY A 93 2.13 19.09 -15.84
C GLY A 93 3.24 18.54 -16.73
N LYS A 94 2.97 17.51 -17.55
CA LYS A 94 3.97 16.81 -18.38
C LYS A 94 5.19 16.33 -17.58
N LEU A 95 4.95 15.85 -16.35
CA LEU A 95 5.98 15.54 -15.36
C LEU A 95 6.70 14.21 -15.63
N THR A 96 6.19 13.39 -16.55
CA THR A 96 6.79 12.11 -16.97
C THR A 96 8.02 12.27 -17.86
N SER A 97 8.50 13.48 -18.11
CA SER A 97 9.86 13.69 -18.62
C SER A 97 10.92 13.37 -17.55
N ASN A 98 10.55 13.41 -16.27
CA ASN A 98 11.43 13.14 -15.15
C ASN A 98 11.42 11.64 -14.78
N GLN A 99 12.58 10.98 -14.82
CA GLN A 99 12.70 9.56 -14.48
C GLN A 99 12.24 9.24 -13.04
N ILE A 100 12.43 10.18 -12.11
CA ILE A 100 11.99 10.01 -10.71
C ILE A 100 10.46 9.90 -10.60
N ALA A 101 9.72 10.55 -11.51
CA ALA A 101 8.27 10.42 -11.55
C ALA A 101 7.85 9.00 -11.95
N HIS A 102 8.59 8.35 -12.85
CA HIS A 102 8.25 6.98 -13.26
C HIS A 102 8.40 5.99 -12.11
N MET A 103 9.54 6.01 -11.42
CA MET A 103 9.79 5.10 -10.30
C MET A 103 8.77 5.33 -9.18
N LYS A 104 8.59 6.59 -8.76
CA LYS A 104 7.64 6.92 -7.70
C LYS A 104 6.20 6.57 -8.07
N LEU A 105 5.75 6.87 -9.29
CA LEU A 105 4.41 6.47 -9.73
C LEU A 105 4.26 4.95 -9.78
N GLY A 106 5.27 4.22 -10.25
CA GLY A 106 5.28 2.75 -10.22
C GLY A 106 5.10 2.17 -8.82
N GLU A 107 5.81 2.72 -7.83
CA GLU A 107 5.66 2.37 -6.41
C GLU A 107 4.22 2.62 -5.92
N LEU A 108 3.69 3.83 -6.14
CA LEU A 108 2.35 4.22 -5.68
C LEU A 108 1.25 3.37 -6.31
N MET A 109 1.37 3.05 -7.60
CA MET A 109 0.47 2.15 -8.33
C MET A 109 0.49 0.74 -7.74
N GLY A 110 1.68 0.18 -7.50
CA GLY A 110 1.83 -1.14 -6.89
C GLY A 110 1.22 -1.22 -5.48
N LEU A 111 1.42 -0.19 -4.66
CA LEU A 111 0.80 -0.10 -3.33
C LEU A 111 -0.73 -0.04 -3.40
N ALA A 112 -1.28 0.76 -4.32
CA ALA A 112 -2.73 0.90 -4.49
C ALA A 112 -3.38 -0.42 -4.94
N GLU A 113 -2.80 -1.08 -5.94
CA GLU A 113 -3.32 -2.36 -6.45
C GLU A 113 -3.21 -3.48 -5.41
N THR A 114 -2.12 -3.50 -4.64
CA THR A 114 -1.96 -4.45 -3.53
C THR A 114 -3.02 -4.25 -2.47
N ALA A 115 -3.31 -3.00 -2.10
CA ALA A 115 -4.38 -2.70 -1.13
C ALA A 115 -5.75 -3.15 -1.63
N ALA A 116 -6.07 -2.89 -2.91
CA ALA A 116 -7.33 -3.33 -3.52
C ALA A 116 -7.42 -4.87 -3.56
N ALA A 117 -6.35 -5.55 -3.95
CA ALA A 117 -6.29 -7.01 -3.96
C ALA A 117 -6.46 -7.60 -2.54
N PHE A 118 -5.86 -6.98 -1.52
CA PHE A 118 -6.01 -7.42 -0.14
C PHE A 118 -7.45 -7.22 0.34
N CYS A 119 -8.08 -6.07 0.07
CA CYS A 119 -9.49 -5.86 0.40
C CYS A 119 -10.40 -6.93 -0.23
N ARG A 120 -10.19 -7.26 -1.51
CA ARG A 120 -10.93 -8.34 -2.20
C ARG A 120 -10.72 -9.70 -1.52
N ALA A 121 -9.48 -10.02 -1.14
CA ALA A 121 -9.17 -11.26 -0.44
C ALA A 121 -9.81 -11.33 0.95
N ALA A 122 -9.81 -10.21 1.69
CA ALA A 122 -10.34 -10.10 3.04
C ALA A 122 -11.88 -10.04 3.10
N ALA A 123 -12.54 -9.71 1.99
CA ALA A 123 -13.99 -9.71 1.85
C ALA A 123 -14.59 -11.11 1.62
N LYS A 124 -13.77 -12.12 1.34
CA LYS A 124 -14.23 -13.51 1.27
C LYS A 124 -14.67 -14.00 2.65
N ASP A 125 -15.57 -14.99 2.66
CA ASP A 125 -16.08 -15.59 3.90
C ASP A 125 -15.07 -16.52 4.58
N ALA A 126 -14.01 -16.93 3.85
CA ALA A 126 -12.94 -17.76 4.35
C ALA A 126 -11.58 -17.24 3.87
N VAL A 127 -10.57 -17.40 4.72
CA VAL A 127 -9.17 -17.14 4.38
C VAL A 127 -8.60 -18.31 3.56
N GLY A 128 -7.58 -18.04 2.74
CA GLY A 128 -6.91 -19.10 1.98
C GLY A 128 -6.15 -20.07 2.89
N GLU A 129 -5.91 -21.30 2.43
CA GLU A 129 -5.26 -22.36 3.23
C GLU A 129 -3.88 -21.98 3.78
N ALA A 130 -3.16 -21.08 3.10
CA ALA A 130 -1.86 -20.59 3.53
C ALA A 130 -1.92 -19.50 4.62
N VAL A 131 -3.13 -18.97 4.92
CA VAL A 131 -3.32 -17.91 5.91
C VAL A 131 -3.48 -18.54 7.29
N VAL A 132 -2.51 -18.29 8.16
CA VAL A 132 -2.46 -18.83 9.53
C VAL A 132 -3.25 -18.02 10.55
N PHE A 133 -3.97 -16.99 10.11
CA PHE A 133 -4.73 -16.07 10.96
C PHE A 133 -6.24 -16.25 10.77
N ASP A 134 -7.01 -15.97 11.83
CA ASP A 134 -8.46 -15.90 11.71
C ASP A 134 -8.92 -14.73 10.82
N LEU A 135 -10.17 -14.79 10.38
CA LEU A 135 -10.75 -13.82 9.46
C LEU A 135 -10.77 -12.39 10.03
N GLU A 136 -11.01 -12.24 11.33
CA GLU A 136 -11.00 -10.94 12.01
C GLU A 136 -9.62 -10.28 11.91
N THR A 137 -8.57 -11.05 12.21
CA THR A 137 -7.17 -10.61 12.13
C THR A 137 -6.79 -10.29 10.68
N TRP A 138 -7.19 -11.13 9.73
CA TRP A 138 -6.92 -10.92 8.31
C TRP A 138 -7.55 -9.62 7.79
N ARG A 139 -8.79 -9.32 8.21
CA ARG A 139 -9.45 -8.05 7.89
C ARG A 139 -8.79 -6.86 8.59
N ALA A 140 -8.33 -7.02 9.84
CA ALA A 140 -7.57 -5.98 10.54
C ALA A 140 -6.25 -5.64 9.81
N MET A 141 -5.50 -6.65 9.34
CA MET A 141 -4.30 -6.45 8.52
C MET A 141 -4.61 -5.71 7.22
N SER A 142 -5.72 -6.06 6.56
CA SER A 142 -6.18 -5.36 5.35
C SER A 142 -6.51 -3.89 5.63
N ARG A 143 -7.20 -3.58 6.74
CA ARG A 143 -7.47 -2.19 7.16
C ARG A 143 -6.19 -1.40 7.50
N VAL A 144 -5.20 -2.04 8.15
CA VAL A 144 -3.89 -1.40 8.42
C VAL A 144 -3.18 -1.06 7.11
N ASN A 145 -3.15 -2.00 6.16
CA ASN A 145 -2.57 -1.78 4.85
C ASN A 145 -3.28 -0.66 4.09
N ALA A 146 -4.62 -0.66 4.05
CA ALA A 146 -5.40 0.39 3.38
C ALA A 146 -5.10 1.80 3.94
N ARG A 147 -5.01 1.95 5.27
CA ARG A 147 -4.68 3.24 5.92
C ARG A 147 -3.28 3.71 5.60
N TYR A 148 -2.31 2.81 5.61
CA TYR A 148 -0.94 3.11 5.21
C TYR A 148 -0.90 3.58 3.76
N THR A 149 -1.51 2.82 2.84
CA THR A 149 -1.57 3.15 1.41
C THR A 149 -2.23 4.51 1.17
N ALA A 150 -3.36 4.80 1.83
CA ALA A 150 -4.03 6.10 1.70
C ALA A 150 -3.15 7.27 2.16
N SER A 151 -2.47 7.12 3.30
CA SER A 151 -1.56 8.15 3.80
C SER A 151 -0.35 8.33 2.89
N TRP A 152 0.26 7.23 2.46
CA TRP A 152 1.49 7.24 1.66
C TRP A 152 1.26 7.84 0.28
N ILE A 153 0.22 7.41 -0.43
CA ILE A 153 -0.12 7.96 -1.75
C ILE A 153 -0.39 9.47 -1.66
N ALA A 154 -1.12 9.91 -0.63
CA ALA A 154 -1.42 11.32 -0.46
C ALA A 154 -0.16 12.15 -0.18
N SER A 155 0.73 11.68 0.71
CA SER A 155 1.95 12.42 1.06
C SER A 155 2.98 12.41 -0.06
N GLU A 156 3.27 11.24 -0.61
CA GLU A 156 4.31 11.05 -1.62
C GLU A 156 3.87 11.58 -2.99
N GLY A 157 2.57 11.47 -3.32
CA GLY A 157 2.02 12.07 -4.54
C GLY A 157 2.09 13.59 -4.52
N MET A 158 1.77 14.20 -3.38
CA MET A 158 1.93 15.64 -3.17
C MET A 158 3.40 16.06 -3.27
N ALA A 159 4.32 15.32 -2.62
CA ALA A 159 5.75 15.60 -2.68
C ALA A 159 6.31 15.44 -4.11
N LEU A 160 5.87 14.42 -4.84
CA LEU A 160 6.28 14.19 -6.23
C LEU A 160 5.87 15.36 -7.13
N VAL A 161 4.59 15.73 -7.12
CA VAL A 161 4.09 16.79 -8.01
C VAL A 161 4.70 18.14 -7.64
N GLY A 162 4.72 18.49 -6.36
CA GLY A 162 5.34 19.75 -5.91
C GLY A 162 6.85 19.81 -6.10
N GLY A 163 7.54 18.66 -6.07
CA GLY A 163 8.98 18.59 -6.30
C GLY A 163 9.39 18.56 -7.77
N THR A 164 8.46 18.29 -8.69
CA THR A 164 8.74 18.18 -10.14
C THR A 164 8.05 19.26 -10.98
N SER A 165 7.23 20.12 -10.35
CA SER A 165 6.50 21.18 -11.01
C SER A 165 6.77 22.54 -10.37
N ASP A 166 6.93 23.59 -11.19
CA ASP A 166 6.93 24.98 -10.75
C ASP A 166 5.50 25.55 -10.57
N LEU A 167 4.47 24.73 -10.84
CA LEU A 167 3.06 25.14 -10.77
C LEU A 167 2.53 25.09 -9.33
N ASP A 168 1.55 25.94 -9.05
CA ASP A 168 0.85 25.93 -7.77
C ASP A 168 0.17 24.57 -7.55
N SER A 169 0.67 23.84 -6.54
CA SER A 169 0.16 22.53 -6.16
C SER A 169 -1.05 22.59 -5.21
N SER A 170 -1.54 23.79 -4.86
CA SER A 170 -2.72 23.98 -4.00
C SER A 170 -3.96 23.24 -4.52
N VAL A 171 -4.16 23.25 -5.84
CA VAL A 171 -5.26 22.53 -6.51
C VAL A 171 -5.19 21.02 -6.27
N LEU A 172 -3.98 20.45 -6.30
CA LEU A 172 -3.80 19.03 -6.01
C LEU A 172 -4.09 18.73 -4.53
N VAL A 173 -3.66 19.60 -3.61
CA VAL A 173 -3.91 19.42 -2.17
C VAL A 173 -5.41 19.28 -1.87
N ASP A 174 -6.23 20.12 -2.48
CA ASP A 174 -7.70 20.03 -2.34
C ASP A 174 -8.24 18.74 -2.99
N ALA A 175 -7.74 18.37 -4.17
CA ALA A 175 -8.16 17.18 -4.91
C ALA A 175 -7.80 15.86 -4.21
N LEU A 176 -6.71 15.80 -3.45
CA LEU A 176 -6.27 14.62 -2.70
C LEU A 176 -7.20 14.25 -1.53
N ASN A 177 -8.13 15.14 -1.17
CA ASN A 177 -9.10 14.92 -0.09
C ASN A 177 -8.42 14.48 1.23
N LEU A 178 -7.39 15.24 1.65
CA LEU A 178 -6.61 14.95 2.86
C LEU A 178 -7.48 14.83 4.13
N LYS A 179 -8.64 15.49 4.15
CA LYS A 179 -9.63 15.35 5.23
C LYS A 179 -10.18 13.92 5.31
N ALA A 180 -10.50 13.28 4.18
CA ALA A 180 -10.93 11.89 4.16
C ALA A 180 -9.80 10.94 4.56
N VAL A 181 -8.58 11.15 4.04
CA VAL A 181 -7.39 10.37 4.41
C VAL A 181 -7.13 10.43 5.91
N ALA A 182 -7.20 11.63 6.51
CA ALA A 182 -7.03 11.83 7.95
C ALA A 182 -8.11 11.12 8.77
N ARG A 183 -9.38 11.19 8.35
CA ARG A 183 -10.49 10.47 9.02
C ARG A 183 -10.29 8.97 8.96
N ALA A 184 -9.80 8.44 7.83
CA ALA A 184 -9.56 7.02 7.64
C ALA A 184 -8.50 6.46 8.62
N GLN A 185 -7.61 7.31 9.14
CA GLN A 185 -6.61 6.89 10.14
C GLN A 185 -7.22 6.49 11.50
N LYS A 186 -8.48 6.87 11.76
CA LYS A 186 -9.16 6.53 13.02
C LYS A 186 -9.18 5.01 13.24
N GLY A 187 -8.84 4.60 14.45
CA GLY A 187 -8.78 3.19 14.84
C GLY A 187 -7.54 2.44 14.37
N GLY A 188 -6.58 3.10 13.72
CA GLY A 188 -5.35 2.46 13.23
C GLY A 188 -4.55 1.76 14.34
N VAL A 189 -4.40 2.39 15.50
CA VAL A 189 -3.69 1.79 16.66
C VAL A 189 -4.41 0.54 17.17
N ALA A 190 -5.74 0.58 17.27
CA ALA A 190 -6.52 -0.59 17.73
C ALA A 190 -6.38 -1.78 16.77
N ASP A 191 -6.37 -1.55 15.46
CA ASP A 191 -6.13 -2.61 14.47
C ASP A 191 -4.68 -3.14 14.56
N MET A 192 -3.69 -2.27 14.77
CA MET A 192 -2.31 -2.68 14.99
C MET A 192 -2.14 -3.51 16.27
N ASP A 193 -2.81 -3.11 17.36
CA ASP A 193 -2.77 -3.83 18.63
C ASP A 193 -3.38 -5.24 18.51
N LEU A 194 -4.52 -5.35 17.79
CA LEU A 194 -5.13 -6.64 17.47
C LEU A 194 -4.17 -7.53 16.67
N VAL A 195 -3.57 -6.98 15.60
CA VAL A 195 -2.62 -7.72 14.77
C VAL A 195 -1.39 -8.14 15.59
N ALA A 196 -0.84 -7.25 16.41
CA ALA A 196 0.32 -7.54 17.26
C ALA A 196 0.02 -8.66 18.27
N LYS A 197 -1.15 -8.60 18.92
CA LYS A 197 -1.61 -9.65 19.84
C LYS A 197 -1.72 -11.00 19.12
N LYS A 198 -2.33 -11.02 17.93
CA LYS A 198 -2.55 -12.25 17.16
C LYS A 198 -1.27 -12.85 16.60
N LEU A 199 -0.30 -12.02 16.20
CA LEU A 199 1.05 -12.46 15.86
C LEU A 199 1.71 -13.16 17.05
N ALA A 200 1.64 -12.56 18.24
CA ALA A 200 2.20 -13.17 19.45
C ALA A 200 1.47 -14.47 19.84
N GLU A 201 0.15 -14.56 19.65
CA GLU A 201 -0.60 -15.78 19.92
C GLU A 201 -0.28 -16.92 18.93
N THR A 202 -0.17 -16.59 17.63
CA THR A 202 0.03 -17.57 16.55
C THR A 202 1.44 -18.16 16.55
N PHE A 203 2.46 -17.37 16.90
CA PHE A 203 3.86 -17.77 16.86
C PHE A 203 4.49 -17.97 18.24
N LYS A 204 3.69 -18.22 19.29
CA LYS A 204 4.21 -18.64 20.60
C LYS A 204 5.05 -19.91 20.45
N GLU A 205 6.30 -19.87 20.88
CA GLU A 205 7.12 -21.08 21.01
C GLU A 205 6.50 -21.99 22.09
N GLU A 206 6.39 -23.29 21.80
CA GLU A 206 6.26 -24.28 22.87
C GLU A 206 7.53 -24.22 23.72
N PRO A 207 7.44 -24.27 25.07
CA PRO A 207 8.63 -24.30 25.91
C PRO A 207 9.47 -25.51 25.50
N MET A 208 10.76 -25.28 25.19
CA MET A 208 11.70 -26.36 24.93
C MET A 208 11.61 -27.39 26.06
N LYS A 209 11.17 -28.61 25.75
CA LYS A 209 11.29 -29.73 26.66
C LYS A 209 12.79 -29.94 26.89
N GLY A 210 13.24 -29.60 28.10
CA GLY A 210 14.61 -29.81 28.56
C GLY A 210 14.98 -31.28 28.67
#